data_AF-A0AAW8J6B8-F1
#
_entry.id   AF-A0AAW8J6B8-F1
#
_cell.length_a   1.000
_cell.length_b   1.000
_cell.length_c   1.000
_cell.angle_alpha   90.00
_cell.angle_beta   90.00
_cell.angle_gamma   90.00
#
_symmetry.space_group_name_H-M   'P 1'
#
loop_
_entity.id
_entity.type
_entity.pdbx_description
1 polymer ?
#
loop_
_entity_poly.entity_id
_entity_poly.type
_entity_poly.pdbx_seq_one_letter_code
_entity_poly.pdbx_strand_id
1 'polypeptide(L)'
;METIYSVVEDIYLKYTDENVWKIFFLGELHDLDKNDYRVVLSLLPYLEIGRENVLKKIKNEVPRESFPEKLIIEAGLSSAREGWVSLAVQWLVEMPDYDANLFDGYLKQIAFNKGYGQKLRHSIIKFLKNNEFS
;
A
#
# COMPACT_ATOMS: atom_id res chain seq x y z
N MET A 1 -0.45 9.00 -20.51
CA MET A 1 0.52 8.64 -19.44
C MET A 1 0.13 9.37 -18.17
N GLU A 2 -0.12 8.62 -17.09
CA GLU A 2 -0.52 9.16 -15.77
C GLU A 2 0.69 9.18 -14.85
N THR A 3 0.80 10.17 -13.95
CA THR A 3 1.92 10.26 -13.00
C THR A 3 1.45 10.74 -11.64
N ILE A 4 1.77 9.96 -10.60
CA ILE A 4 1.42 10.23 -9.22
C ILE A 4 2.70 10.48 -8.42
N TYR A 5 2.94 11.74 -8.11
CA TYR A 5 4.05 12.15 -7.25
C TYR A 5 3.81 11.74 -5.80
N SER A 6 4.87 11.25 -5.17
CA SER A 6 4.92 10.97 -3.74
C SER A 6 5.07 12.28 -2.92
N VAL A 7 5.10 12.20 -1.58
CA VAL A 7 5.46 13.35 -0.72
C VAL A 7 6.97 13.61 -0.67
N VAL A 8 7.78 12.66 -1.14
CA VAL A 8 9.24 12.78 -1.27
C VAL A 8 9.57 13.26 -2.68
N GLU A 9 10.39 14.32 -2.77
CA GLU A 9 10.89 14.83 -4.05
C GLU A 9 11.57 13.72 -4.87
N ASP A 10 11.40 13.76 -6.18
CA ASP A 10 11.96 12.79 -7.15
C ASP A 10 11.49 11.33 -7.01
N ILE A 11 10.40 11.07 -6.28
CA ILE A 11 9.71 9.77 -6.29
C ILE A 11 8.31 9.92 -6.89
N TYR A 12 8.02 9.19 -7.97
CA TYR A 12 6.70 9.15 -8.59
C TYR A 12 6.34 7.78 -9.18
N LEU A 13 5.05 7.46 -9.24
CA LEU A 13 4.48 6.31 -9.91
C LEU A 13 4.04 6.77 -11.29
N LYS A 14 4.44 6.04 -12.33
CA LYS A 14 4.11 6.35 -13.72
C LYS A 14 3.39 5.18 -14.36
N TYR A 15 2.22 5.45 -14.94
CA TYR A 15 1.55 4.51 -15.83
C TYR A 15 2.14 4.65 -17.24
N THR A 16 2.74 3.56 -17.72
CA THR A 16 3.51 3.52 -18.97
C THR A 16 2.64 3.17 -20.18
N ASP A 17 3.19 3.36 -21.38
CA ASP A 17 2.52 2.97 -22.63
C ASP A 17 2.38 1.44 -22.79
N GLU A 18 3.12 0.66 -21.98
CA GLU A 18 2.99 -0.80 -21.85
C GLU A 18 1.81 -1.23 -20.96
N ASN A 19 0.97 -0.28 -20.52
CA ASN A 19 -0.15 -0.52 -19.61
C ASN A 19 0.25 -1.09 -18.25
N VAL A 20 1.45 -0.75 -17.76
CA VAL A 20 1.94 -1.13 -16.44
C VAL A 20 2.36 0.09 -15.63
N TRP A 21 2.19 -0.01 -14.31
CA TRP A 21 2.74 0.96 -13.37
C TRP A 21 4.22 0.66 -13.11
N LYS A 22 5.02 1.72 -13.12
CA LYS A 22 6.44 1.71 -12.73
C LYS A 22 6.70 2.79 -11.69
N ILE A 23 7.75 2.64 -10.90
CA ILE A 23 8.17 3.65 -9.92
C ILE A 23 9.47 4.30 -10.34
N PHE A 24 9.51 5.63 -10.33
CA PHE A 24 10.73 6.40 -10.53
C PHE A 24 11.34 6.73 -9.18
N PHE A 25 12.63 6.43 -9.01
CA PHE A 25 13.45 6.86 -7.88
C PHE A 25 14.92 6.75 -8.26
N LEU A 26 15.79 7.55 -7.62
CA LEU A 26 17.23 7.60 -7.90
C LEU A 26 17.57 7.87 -9.38
N GLY A 27 16.74 8.67 -10.08
CA GLY A 27 16.99 9.06 -11.47
C GLY A 27 16.55 8.02 -12.51
N GLU A 28 15.97 6.89 -12.10
CA GLU A 28 15.64 5.77 -12.98
C GLU A 28 14.21 5.28 -12.75
N LEU A 29 13.64 4.64 -13.78
CA LEU A 29 12.32 4.04 -13.74
C LEU A 29 12.44 2.52 -13.54
N HIS A 30 11.82 2.00 -12.49
CA HIS A 30 11.92 0.62 -12.05
C HIS A 30 10.57 -0.09 -12.15
N ASP A 31 10.60 -1.39 -12.43
CA ASP A 31 9.42 -2.23 -12.31
C ASP A 31 9.00 -2.38 -10.83
N LEU A 32 7.71 -2.61 -10.61
CA LEU A 32 7.13 -2.80 -9.29
C LEU A 32 7.38 -4.23 -8.78
N ASP A 33 8.63 -4.53 -8.42
CA ASP A 33 9.02 -5.81 -7.83
C ASP A 33 8.95 -5.77 -6.30
N LYS A 34 8.08 -6.61 -5.72
CA LYS A 34 7.94 -6.76 -4.26
C LYS A 34 9.17 -7.36 -3.57
N ASN A 35 10.07 -7.99 -4.33
CA ASN A 35 11.30 -8.56 -3.79
C ASN A 35 12.46 -7.56 -3.81
N ASP A 36 12.37 -6.45 -4.54
CA ASP A 36 13.36 -5.37 -4.46
C ASP A 36 13.02 -4.43 -3.29
N TYR A 37 13.83 -4.51 -2.24
CA TYR A 37 13.68 -3.69 -1.05
C TYR A 37 13.65 -2.18 -1.33
N ARG A 38 14.39 -1.70 -2.34
CA ARG A 38 14.42 -0.26 -2.69
C ARG A 38 13.09 0.16 -3.32
N VAL A 39 12.51 -0.68 -4.16
CA VAL A 39 11.16 -0.46 -4.72
C VAL A 39 10.14 -0.43 -3.59
N VAL A 40 10.17 -1.43 -2.70
CA VAL A 40 9.27 -1.51 -1.54
C VAL A 40 9.35 -0.25 -0.66
N LEU A 41 10.56 0.22 -0.34
CA LEU A 41 10.73 1.45 0.43
C LEU A 41 10.19 2.69 -0.29
N SER A 42 10.43 2.80 -1.59
CA SER A 42 9.95 3.93 -2.40
C SER A 42 8.43 3.98 -2.53
N LEU A 43 7.72 2.89 -2.22
CA LEU A 43 6.25 2.85 -2.19
C LEU A 43 5.65 3.38 -0.88
N LEU A 44 6.39 3.37 0.23
CA LEU A 44 5.88 3.79 1.54
C LEU A 44 5.33 5.22 1.54
N PRO A 45 5.99 6.24 0.94
CA PRO A 45 5.50 7.61 0.96
C PRO A 45 4.11 7.81 0.34
N TYR A 46 3.63 6.87 -0.47
CA TYR A 46 2.25 6.93 -1.00
C TYR A 46 1.21 6.75 0.09
N LEU A 47 1.49 5.93 1.10
CA LEU A 47 0.59 5.71 2.22
C LEU A 47 0.26 7.01 2.96
N GLU A 48 1.23 7.93 3.07
CA GLU A 48 1.09 9.25 3.69
C GLU A 48 0.18 10.21 2.90
N ILE A 49 0.09 10.06 1.57
CA ILE A 49 -0.81 10.86 0.74
C ILE A 49 -2.28 10.52 1.08
N GLY A 50 -2.54 9.29 1.48
CA GLY A 50 -3.88 8.75 1.73
C GLY A 50 -4.53 8.18 0.47
N ARG A 51 -5.22 7.05 0.65
CA ARG A 51 -5.76 6.22 -0.43
C ARG A 51 -6.63 7.01 -1.40
N GLU A 52 -7.65 7.71 -0.89
CA GLU A 52 -8.55 8.49 -1.73
C GLU A 52 -7.84 9.57 -2.53
N ASN A 53 -6.85 10.25 -1.95
CA ASN A 53 -6.12 11.31 -2.61
C ASN A 53 -5.23 10.77 -3.72
N VAL A 54 -4.64 9.59 -3.53
CA VAL A 54 -3.90 8.88 -4.58
C VAL A 54 -4.85 8.46 -5.70
N LEU A 55 -5.99 7.84 -5.37
CA LEU A 55 -6.93 7.34 -6.37
C LEU A 55 -7.63 8.47 -7.14
N LYS A 56 -7.86 9.64 -6.52
CA LYS A 56 -8.36 10.86 -7.20
C LYS A 56 -7.40 11.43 -8.25
N LYS A 57 -6.10 11.11 -8.16
CA LYS A 57 -5.09 11.51 -9.15
C LYS A 57 -5.11 10.62 -10.39
N ILE A 58 -5.72 9.43 -10.33
CA ILE A 58 -5.83 8.53 -11.47
C ILE A 58 -7.00 9.02 -12.34
N LYS A 59 -6.70 9.51 -13.55
CA LYS A 59 -7.74 9.94 -14.50
C LYS A 59 -8.46 8.74 -15.12
N ASN A 60 -9.65 8.99 -15.65
CA ASN A 60 -10.53 7.98 -16.28
C ASN A 60 -9.89 7.18 -17.45
N GLU A 61 -8.73 7.59 -17.95
CA GLU A 61 -8.02 6.90 -19.03
C GLU A 61 -7.22 5.67 -18.56
N VAL A 62 -6.95 5.56 -17.26
CA VAL A 62 -6.24 4.43 -16.66
C VAL A 62 -7.22 3.59 -15.82
N PRO A 63 -7.33 2.28 -16.05
CA PRO A 63 -8.19 1.41 -15.24
C PRO A 63 -7.76 1.49 -13.77
N ARG A 64 -8.69 1.77 -12.86
CA ARG A 64 -8.38 1.96 -11.44
C ARG A 64 -7.85 0.67 -10.81
N GLU A 65 -8.36 -0.46 -11.26
CA GLU A 65 -7.95 -1.81 -10.90
C GLU A 65 -6.50 -2.14 -11.30
N SER A 66 -5.90 -1.37 -12.24
CA SER A 66 -4.49 -1.53 -12.59
C SER A 66 -3.56 -0.92 -11.55
N PHE A 67 -4.05 -0.02 -10.69
CA PHE A 67 -3.24 0.65 -9.70
C PHE A 67 -2.67 -0.36 -8.68
N PRO A 68 -1.36 -0.31 -8.35
CA PRO A 68 -0.70 -1.27 -7.48
C PRO A 68 -1.04 -1.07 -5.99
N GLU A 69 -2.32 -0.88 -5.66
CA GLU A 69 -2.81 -0.58 -4.32
C GLU A 69 -2.41 -1.69 -3.32
N LYS A 70 -2.63 -2.95 -3.70
CA LYS A 70 -2.30 -4.12 -2.87
C LYS A 70 -0.80 -4.19 -2.55
N LEU A 71 0.05 -3.84 -3.51
CA LEU A 71 1.50 -3.83 -3.33
C LEU A 71 1.96 -2.71 -2.39
N ILE A 72 1.37 -1.52 -2.49
CA ILE A 72 1.65 -0.41 -1.56
C ILE A 72 1.26 -0.79 -0.12
N ILE A 73 0.11 -1.44 0.05
CA ILE A 73 -0.33 -1.94 1.36
C ILE A 73 0.63 -3.02 1.88
N GLU A 74 1.01 -3.99 1.04
CA GLU A 74 1.96 -5.05 1.40
C GLU A 74 3.33 -4.46 1.82
N ALA A 75 3.81 -3.43 1.12
CA ALA A 75 5.03 -2.71 1.48
C ALA A 75 4.93 -2.08 2.88
N GLY A 76 3.80 -1.44 3.20
CA GLY A 76 3.58 -0.84 4.52
C GLY A 76 3.51 -1.88 5.64
N LEU A 77 2.79 -2.98 5.42
CA LEU A 77 2.65 -4.08 6.40
C LEU A 77 4.00 -4.79 6.67
N SER A 78 4.83 -4.95 5.64
CA SER A 78 6.15 -5.61 5.75
C SER A 78 7.26 -4.72 6.32
N SER A 79 7.05 -3.40 6.39
CA SER A 79 8.07 -2.43 6.87
C SER A 79 8.49 -2.58 8.33
N ALA A 80 7.72 -3.33 9.14
CA ALA A 80 7.88 -3.49 10.59
C ALA A 80 7.89 -2.18 11.42
N ARG A 81 7.57 -1.03 10.82
CA ARG A 81 7.46 0.25 11.52
C ARG A 81 5.99 0.57 11.77
N GLU A 82 5.63 0.76 13.03
CA GLU A 82 4.23 0.94 13.45
C GLU A 82 3.50 2.05 12.67
N GLY A 83 4.15 3.17 12.36
CA GLY A 83 3.54 4.25 11.58
C GLY A 83 3.10 3.81 10.17
N TRP A 84 3.99 3.13 9.44
CA TRP A 84 3.70 2.62 8.10
C TRP A 84 2.65 1.51 8.13
N VAL A 85 2.76 0.61 9.12
CA VAL A 85 1.76 -0.45 9.33
C VAL A 85 0.38 0.15 9.60
N SER A 86 0.30 1.21 10.42
CA SER A 86 -0.97 1.88 10.73
C SER A 86 -1.61 2.50 9.48
N LEU A 87 -0.81 3.15 8.63
CA LEU A 87 -1.32 3.74 7.38
C LEU A 87 -1.76 2.65 6.39
N ALA A 88 -0.99 1.56 6.26
CA ALA A 88 -1.34 0.44 5.42
C ALA A 88 -2.65 -0.24 5.86
N VAL A 89 -2.84 -0.43 7.17
CA VAL A 89 -4.11 -0.94 7.73
C VAL A 89 -5.26 0.02 7.44
N GLN A 90 -5.05 1.33 7.52
CA GLN A 90 -6.08 2.31 7.16
C GLN A 90 -6.50 2.16 5.69
N TRP A 91 -5.53 2.12 4.77
CA TRP A 91 -5.81 1.91 3.34
C TRP A 91 -6.57 0.61 3.11
N LEU A 92 -6.16 -0.46 3.78
CA LEU A 92 -6.79 -1.78 3.67
C LEU A 92 -8.25 -1.78 4.14
N VAL A 93 -8.58 -1.04 5.21
CA VAL A 93 -9.96 -0.87 5.69
C VAL A 93 -10.83 -0.12 4.67
N GLU A 94 -10.24 0.81 3.93
CA GLU A 94 -10.92 1.62 2.91
C GLU A 94 -11.02 0.90 1.54
N MET A 95 -10.35 -0.26 1.39
CA MET A 95 -10.28 -1.01 0.15
C MET A 95 -11.53 -1.89 -0.03
N PRO A 96 -12.27 -1.77 -1.16
CA PRO A 96 -13.52 -2.50 -1.36
C PRO A 96 -13.33 -4.00 -1.64
N ASP A 97 -12.17 -4.39 -2.17
CA ASP A 97 -11.85 -5.74 -2.64
C ASP A 97 -10.82 -6.44 -1.74
N TYR A 98 -11.10 -6.47 -0.43
CA TYR A 98 -10.24 -7.11 0.55
C TYR A 98 -9.85 -8.55 0.17
N ASP A 99 -8.55 -8.84 0.19
CA ASP A 99 -7.98 -10.13 -0.19
C ASP A 99 -7.40 -10.84 1.04
N ALA A 100 -8.25 -11.66 1.69
CA ALA A 100 -7.86 -12.37 2.91
C ALA A 100 -6.64 -13.28 2.70
N ASN A 101 -6.53 -13.93 1.54
CA ASN A 101 -5.41 -14.82 1.24
C ASN A 101 -4.07 -14.08 1.20
N LEU A 102 -4.09 -12.80 0.82
CA LEU A 102 -2.90 -11.95 0.76
C LEU A 102 -2.56 -11.34 2.12
N PHE A 103 -3.55 -10.82 2.86
CA PHE A 103 -3.29 -9.92 3.99
C PHE A 103 -3.46 -10.54 5.39
N ASP A 104 -4.29 -11.58 5.55
CA ASP A 104 -4.58 -12.14 6.88
C ASP A 104 -3.31 -12.56 7.64
N GLY A 105 -2.34 -13.13 6.93
CA GLY A 105 -1.07 -13.57 7.50
C GLY A 105 -0.31 -12.42 8.15
N TYR A 106 -0.13 -11.31 7.43
CA TYR A 106 0.50 -10.09 7.96
C TYR A 106 -0.28 -9.55 9.17
N LEU A 107 -1.60 -9.42 9.02
CA LEU A 107 -2.46 -8.85 10.05
C LEU A 107 -2.46 -9.67 11.35
N LYS A 108 -2.54 -11.00 11.26
CA LYS A 108 -2.46 -11.90 12.41
C LYS A 108 -1.10 -11.78 13.10
N GLN A 109 0.00 -11.73 12.34
CA GLN A 109 1.34 -11.54 12.91
C GLN A 109 1.43 -10.21 13.70
N ILE A 110 0.93 -9.12 13.13
CA ILE A 110 0.96 -7.80 13.78
C ILE A 110 0.04 -7.78 15.03
N ALA A 111 -1.19 -8.29 14.90
CA ALA A 111 -2.19 -8.30 15.97
C ALA A 111 -1.72 -9.00 17.25
N PHE A 112 -0.92 -10.07 17.11
CA PHE A 112 -0.42 -10.86 18.24
C PHE A 112 1.01 -10.53 18.66
N ASN A 113 1.71 -9.64 17.94
CA ASN A 113 3.05 -9.21 18.29
C ASN A 113 3.02 -8.02 19.28
N LYS A 114 3.48 -8.23 20.51
CA LYS A 114 3.51 -7.21 21.58
C LYS A 114 4.41 -5.99 21.29
N GLY A 115 5.26 -6.05 20.26
CA GLY A 115 6.07 -4.92 19.80
C GLY A 115 5.26 -3.79 19.16
N TYR A 116 4.01 -4.06 18.74
CA TYR A 116 3.10 -3.03 18.23
C TYR A 116 2.17 -2.48 19.31
N GLY A 117 1.85 -1.20 19.19
CA GLY A 117 0.91 -0.50 20.05
C GLY A 117 -0.45 -1.20 20.16
N GLN A 118 -1.00 -1.20 21.38
CA GLN A 118 -2.28 -1.87 21.69
C GLN A 118 -3.43 -1.38 20.79
N LYS A 119 -3.47 -0.08 20.49
CA LYS A 119 -4.51 0.53 19.63
C LYS A 119 -4.50 -0.07 18.22
N LEU A 120 -3.33 -0.18 17.60
CA LEU A 120 -3.18 -0.78 16.27
C LEU A 120 -3.60 -2.25 16.29
N ARG A 121 -3.11 -3.03 17.27
CA ARG A 121 -3.45 -4.46 17.39
C ARG A 121 -4.94 -4.69 17.56
N HIS A 122 -5.60 -3.92 18.41
CA HIS A 122 -7.06 -3.98 18.57
C HIS A 122 -7.82 -3.60 17.29
N SER A 123 -7.35 -2.57 16.56
CA SER A 123 -7.93 -2.18 15.28
C SER A 123 -7.89 -3.33 14.27
N ILE A 124 -6.74 -4.00 14.15
CA ILE A 124 -6.56 -5.14 13.25
C ILE A 124 -7.45 -6.31 13.66
N ILE A 125 -7.51 -6.65 14.95
CA ILE A 125 -8.39 -7.73 15.44
C ILE A 125 -9.85 -7.44 15.11
N LYS A 126 -10.30 -6.19 15.29
CA LYS A 126 -11.65 -5.78 14.93
C LYS A 126 -11.89 -5.92 13.42
N PHE A 127 -10.94 -5.50 12.59
CA PHE A 127 -11.03 -5.62 11.15
C PHE A 127 -11.10 -7.07 10.68
N LEU A 128 -10.22 -7.95 11.18
CA LEU A 128 -10.22 -9.38 10.85
C LEU A 128 -11.55 -10.03 11.21
N LYS A 129 -12.07 -9.78 12.42
CA LYS A 129 -13.38 -10.31 12.83
C LYS A 129 -14.51 -9.89 11.90
N ASN A 130 -14.53 -8.64 11.44
CA ASN A 130 -15.59 -8.17 10.55
C ASN A 130 -15.56 -8.87 9.17
N ASN A 131 -14.37 -9.24 8.69
CA ASN A 131 -14.18 -9.87 7.38
C ASN A 131 -14.23 -11.41 7.42
N GLU A 132 -14.03 -12.05 8.58
CA GLU A 132 -14.25 -13.50 8.72
C GLU A 132 -15.74 -13.91 8.64
N PHE A 133 -16.66 -12.97 8.88
CA PHE A 133 -18.12 -13.20 8.87
C PHE A 133 -18.85 -12.51 7.70
N SER A 134 -18.12 -11.95 6.72
CA SER A 134 -18.68 -11.35 5.50
C SER A 134 -18.59 -12.32 4.33
#